data_AF-A0A3D3I442-F1
#
_entry.id   AF-A0A3D3I442-F1
#
_cell.length_a   1.000
_cell.length_b   1.000
_cell.length_c   1.000
_cell.angle_alpha   90.00
_cell.angle_beta   90.00
_cell.angle_gamma   90.00
#
_symmetry.space_group_name_H-M   'P 1'
#
loop_
_entity.id
_entity.type
_entity.pdbx_description
1 polymer ?
#
loop_
_entity_poly.entity_id
_entity_poly.type
_entity_poly.pdbx_seq_one_letter_code
_entity_poly.pdbx_strand_id
1 'polypeptide(L)'
;MKVRMRTTKYAHAFEVVRELPEALQPLRELAYNFRWCWHPETRALFRDIDRERWEQVEHNPVELLNSLTHSDVARISQDELLQTKIQRAHRDLTEYMNGETWFDRTFPGERATNQVAYFCAEFGINECLPIYSGGLGVLA
;
A
#
# COMPACT_ATOMS: atom_id res chain seq x y z
N MET A 1 -25.88 -15.10 37.86
CA MET A 1 -25.50 -13.68 37.86
C MET A 1 -24.98 -13.31 36.46
N LYS A 2 -25.70 -12.48 35.71
CA LYS A 2 -25.26 -11.97 34.39
C LYS A 2 -24.31 -10.80 34.64
N VAL A 3 -23.03 -10.95 34.32
CA VAL A 3 -22.09 -9.83 34.26
C VAL A 3 -22.35 -9.09 32.96
N ARG A 4 -22.92 -7.89 33.08
CA ARG A 4 -23.18 -6.99 31.95
C ARG A 4 -21.88 -6.19 31.72
N MET A 5 -21.06 -6.60 30.76
CA MET A 5 -19.92 -5.79 30.32
C MET A 5 -20.45 -4.47 29.77
N ARG A 6 -20.06 -3.36 30.40
CA ARG A 6 -20.31 -2.00 29.94
C ARG A 6 -19.40 -1.74 28.74
N THR A 7 -20.00 -1.48 27.59
CA THR A 7 -19.30 -1.06 26.36
C THR A 7 -18.50 0.22 26.64
N THR A 8 -17.18 0.15 26.52
CA THR A 8 -16.28 1.28 26.73
C THR A 8 -16.55 2.34 25.65
N LYS A 9 -16.96 3.53 26.08
CA LYS A 9 -17.53 4.59 25.22
C LYS A 9 -16.49 5.36 24.38
N TYR A 10 -15.20 5.03 24.49
CA TYR A 10 -14.11 5.69 23.77
C TYR A 10 -12.96 4.69 23.55
N ALA A 11 -13.00 3.95 22.45
CA ALA A 11 -11.81 3.29 21.93
C ALA A 11 -11.20 4.26 20.92
N HIS A 12 -10.10 4.92 21.29
CA HIS A 12 -9.27 5.60 20.31
C HIS A 12 -8.51 4.51 19.55
N ALA A 13 -8.75 4.40 18.25
CA ALA A 13 -7.88 3.62 17.38
C ALA A 13 -6.57 4.39 17.25
N PHE A 14 -5.48 3.82 17.73
CA PHE A 14 -4.14 4.32 17.45
C PHE A 14 -3.51 3.36 16.45
N GLU A 15 -3.09 3.89 15.31
CA GLU A 15 -2.36 3.13 14.31
C GLU A 15 -0.89 3.15 14.70
N VAL A 16 -0.35 1.99 15.07
CA VAL A 16 1.08 1.86 15.38
C VAL A 16 1.81 1.66 14.06
N VAL A 17 2.22 2.76 13.44
CA VAL A 17 3.05 2.71 12.23
C VAL A 17 4.47 2.38 12.64
N ARG A 18 4.97 1.22 12.19
CA ARG A 18 6.34 0.82 12.46
C ARG A 18 7.31 1.73 11.70
N GLU A 19 8.29 2.30 12.41
CA GLU A 19 9.39 2.96 11.74
C GLU A 19 10.34 1.91 11.16
N LEU A 20 10.42 1.88 9.82
CA LEU A 20 11.35 1.03 9.10
C LEU A 20 12.75 1.67 9.07
N PRO A 21 13.84 0.89 9.15
CA PRO A 21 15.18 1.42 8.91
C PRO A 21 15.29 2.07 7.54
N GLU A 22 16.24 2.99 7.37
CA GLU A 22 16.46 3.74 6.13
C GLU A 22 16.52 2.84 4.89
N ALA A 23 17.22 1.70 4.97
CA ALA A 23 17.33 0.73 3.88
C ALA A 23 15.97 0.18 3.38
N LEU A 24 14.95 0.15 4.23
CA LEU A 24 13.62 -0.37 3.91
C LEU A 24 12.57 0.72 3.70
N GLN A 25 12.95 2.00 3.78
CA GLN A 25 12.06 3.12 3.47
C GLN A 25 11.39 3.03 2.08
N PRO A 26 12.09 2.55 1.02
CA PRO A 26 11.45 2.36 -0.29
C PRO A 26 10.24 1.42 -0.26
N LEU A 27 10.23 0.40 0.62
CA LEU A 27 9.07 -0.49 0.76
C LEU A 27 7.84 0.25 1.28
N ARG A 28 8.03 1.24 2.15
CA ARG A 28 6.94 2.07 2.66
C ARG A 28 6.31 2.87 1.52
N GLU A 29 7.13 3.54 0.70
CA GLU A 29 6.61 4.29 -0.45
C GLU A 29 5.86 3.39 -1.44
N LEU A 30 6.39 2.20 -1.70
CA LEU A 30 5.73 1.19 -2.53
C LEU A 30 4.40 0.73 -1.92
N ALA A 31 4.31 0.54 -0.60
CA ALA A 31 3.11 0.05 0.08
C ALA A 31 1.99 1.10 0.07
N TYR A 32 2.33 2.37 0.27
CA TYR A 32 1.39 3.49 0.33
C TYR A 32 0.97 4.02 -1.04
N ASN A 33 1.51 3.50 -2.14
CA ASN A 33 1.09 3.84 -3.50
C ASN A 33 0.29 2.71 -4.14
N PHE A 34 -1.02 2.90 -4.31
CA PHE A 34 -1.94 1.89 -4.86
C PHE A 34 -1.57 1.33 -6.24
N ARG A 35 -0.59 1.88 -6.97
CA ARG A 35 -0.09 1.26 -8.21
C ARG A 35 0.25 -0.22 -8.02
N TRP A 36 0.68 -0.64 -6.83
CA TRP A 36 0.91 -2.06 -6.55
C TRP A 36 -0.30 -2.95 -6.86
N CYS A 37 -1.54 -2.49 -6.68
CA CYS A 37 -2.71 -3.36 -6.86
C CYS A 37 -2.87 -3.87 -8.31
N TRP A 38 -2.41 -3.10 -9.29
CA TRP A 38 -2.37 -3.48 -10.72
C TRP A 38 -0.95 -3.65 -11.28
N HIS A 39 0.10 -3.60 -10.45
CA HIS A 39 1.49 -3.79 -10.86
C HIS A 39 2.04 -5.14 -10.35
N PRO A 40 2.06 -6.20 -11.18
CA PRO A 40 2.38 -7.56 -10.76
C PRO A 40 3.73 -7.71 -10.08
N GLU A 41 4.74 -6.98 -10.53
CA GLU A 41 6.11 -7.02 -10.03
C GLU A 41 6.18 -6.48 -8.59
N THR A 42 5.45 -5.40 -8.30
CA THR A 42 5.41 -4.84 -6.94
C THR A 42 4.61 -5.75 -6.00
N ARG A 43 3.54 -6.38 -6.46
CA ARG A 43 2.83 -7.42 -5.68
C ARG A 43 3.70 -8.64 -5.41
N ALA A 44 4.43 -9.10 -6.42
CA ALA A 44 5.37 -10.21 -6.27
C ALA A 44 6.47 -9.87 -5.24
N LEU A 45 6.96 -8.63 -5.22
CA LEU A 45 7.92 -8.18 -4.21
C LEU A 45 7.39 -8.34 -2.78
N PHE A 46 6.16 -7.90 -2.49
CA PHE A 46 5.57 -8.06 -1.15
C PHE A 46 5.36 -9.53 -0.79
N ARG A 47 4.91 -10.35 -1.75
CA ARG A 47 4.80 -11.80 -1.57
C ARG A 47 6.15 -12.48 -1.32
N ASP A 48 7.23 -12.00 -1.96
CA ASP A 48 8.59 -12.54 -1.80
C ASP A 48 9.20 -12.20 -0.43
N ILE A 49 8.75 -11.13 0.24
CA ILE A 49 9.20 -10.77 1.60
C ILE A 49 8.81 -11.85 2.60
N ASP A 50 7.52 -12.22 2.59
CA ASP A 50 6.95 -13.27 3.42
C ASP A 50 5.62 -13.72 2.81
N ARG A 51 5.65 -14.85 2.12
CA ARG A 51 4.48 -15.36 1.41
C ARG A 51 3.34 -15.73 2.35
N GLU A 52 3.64 -16.27 3.53
CA GLU A 52 2.60 -16.72 4.46
C GLU A 52 1.91 -15.52 5.08
N ARG A 53 2.69 -14.55 5.60
CA ARG A 53 2.12 -13.32 6.15
C ARG A 53 1.38 -12.52 5.08
N TRP A 54 1.86 -12.49 3.84
CA TRP A 54 1.18 -11.82 2.73
C TRP A 54 -0.25 -12.32 2.50
N GLU A 55 -0.47 -13.63 2.58
CA GLU A 55 -1.83 -14.20 2.50
C GLU A 55 -2.63 -13.90 3.78
N GLN A 56 -2.00 -13.95 4.96
CA GLN A 56 -2.66 -13.68 6.25
C GLN A 56 -3.18 -12.25 6.38
N VAL A 57 -2.49 -11.28 5.77
CA VAL A 57 -2.90 -9.86 5.77
C VAL A 57 -3.77 -9.48 4.58
N GLU A 58 -4.34 -10.46 3.86
CA GLU A 58 -5.21 -10.23 2.70
C GLU A 58 -4.55 -9.29 1.67
N HIS A 59 -3.28 -9.55 1.37
CA HIS A 59 -2.51 -8.78 0.40
C HIS A 59 -2.41 -7.28 0.70
N ASN A 60 -2.53 -6.88 1.98
CA ASN A 60 -2.28 -5.51 2.42
C ASN A 60 -0.78 -5.29 2.71
N PRO A 61 -0.05 -4.51 1.89
CA PRO A 61 1.38 -4.31 2.08
C PRO A 61 1.71 -3.46 3.32
N VAL A 62 0.81 -2.59 3.76
CA VAL A 62 1.03 -1.78 4.98
C VAL A 62 0.99 -2.69 6.21
N GLU A 63 -0.02 -3.55 6.31
CA GLU A 63 -0.15 -4.53 7.39
C GLU A 63 1.00 -5.54 7.37
N LEU A 64 1.42 -6.01 6.18
CA LEU A 64 2.62 -6.84 6.04
C LEU A 64 3.84 -6.18 6.69
N LEU A 65 4.12 -4.92 6.35
CA LEU A 65 5.29 -4.20 6.86
C LEU A 65 5.19 -3.94 8.38
N ASN A 66 4.00 -3.66 8.89
CA ASN A 66 3.76 -3.49 10.33
C ASN A 66 3.96 -4.81 11.10
N SER A 67 3.69 -5.96 10.49
CA SER A 67 3.84 -7.29 11.09
C SER A 67 5.28 -7.82 11.15
N LEU A 68 6.22 -7.23 10.41
CA LEU A 68 7.61 -7.68 10.35
C LEU A 68 8.27 -7.60 11.73
N THR A 69 9.04 -8.59 12.14
CA THR A 69 9.83 -8.55 13.39
C THR A 69 11.19 -7.88 13.17
N HIS A 70 11.94 -7.64 14.25
CA HIS A 70 13.32 -7.16 14.12
C HIS A 70 14.22 -8.15 13.34
N SER A 71 14.02 -9.45 13.52
CA SER A 71 14.75 -10.48 12.77
C SER A 71 14.37 -10.49 11.28
N ASP A 72 13.09 -10.23 10.96
CA ASP A 72 12.66 -10.10 9.56
C ASP A 72 13.35 -8.92 8.88
N VAL A 73 13.35 -7.76 9.55
CA VAL A 73 14.02 -6.55 9.05
C VAL A 73 15.51 -6.79 8.84
N ALA A 74 16.20 -7.44 9.79
CA ALA A 74 17.61 -7.77 9.65
C ALA A 74 17.86 -8.71 8.45
N ARG A 75 17.05 -9.76 8.30
CA ARG A 75 17.11 -10.71 7.18
C ARG A 75 16.92 -10.01 5.84
N ILE A 76 15.88 -9.19 5.70
CA ILE A 76 15.58 -8.45 4.46
C ILE A 76 16.72 -7.49 4.14
N SER A 77 17.31 -6.84 5.15
CA SER A 77 18.41 -5.89 4.97
C SER A 77 19.71 -6.56 4.52
N GLN A 78 19.90 -7.84 4.82
CA GLN A 78 21.07 -8.63 4.43
C GLN A 78 20.88 -9.42 3.12
N ASP A 79 19.65 -9.52 2.62
CA ASP A 79 19.35 -10.22 1.37
C ASP A 79 19.58 -9.30 0.15
N GLU A 80 20.75 -9.41 -0.47
CA GLU A 80 21.16 -8.59 -1.62
C GLU A 80 20.20 -8.70 -2.82
N LEU A 81 19.63 -9.90 -3.05
CA LEU A 81 18.70 -10.12 -4.15
C LEU A 81 17.39 -9.37 -3.89
N LEU A 82 16.87 -9.47 -2.67
CA LEU A 82 15.65 -8.77 -2.28
C LEU A 82 15.87 -7.24 -2.28
N GLN A 83 17.00 -6.76 -1.75
CA GLN A 83 17.35 -5.33 -1.82
C GLN A 83 17.38 -4.82 -3.27
N THR A 84 17.98 -5.59 -4.19
CA THR A 84 18.00 -5.23 -5.61
C THR A 84 16.59 -5.14 -6.20
N LYS A 85 15.69 -6.07 -5.85
CA LYS A 85 14.29 -6.02 -6.27
C LYS A 85 13.56 -4.80 -5.71
N ILE A 86 13.78 -4.47 -4.43
CA ILE A 86 13.19 -3.29 -3.76
C ILE A 86 13.59 -2.02 -4.50
N GLN A 87 14.90 -1.81 -4.71
CA GLN A 87 15.42 -0.62 -5.37
C GLN A 87 14.95 -0.51 -6.82
N ARG A 88 14.85 -1.63 -7.54
CA ARG A 88 14.30 -1.65 -8.89
C ARG A 88 12.82 -1.24 -8.90
N ALA A 89 12.00 -1.81 -8.03
CA ALA A 89 10.58 -1.49 -7.95
C ALA A 89 10.34 -0.03 -7.55
N HIS A 90 11.13 0.49 -6.61
CA HIS A 90 11.05 1.88 -6.17
C HIS A 90 11.47 2.86 -7.27
N ARG A 91 12.56 2.57 -7.99
CA ARG A 91 12.97 3.37 -9.15
C ARG A 91 11.90 3.36 -10.23
N ASP A 92 11.34 2.20 -10.56
CA ASP A 92 10.24 2.08 -11.53
C ASP A 92 9.01 2.91 -11.12
N LEU A 93 8.62 2.88 -9.84
CA LEU A 93 7.56 3.74 -9.34
C LEU A 93 7.92 5.23 -9.47
N THR A 94 9.15 5.61 -9.13
CA THR A 94 9.62 6.99 -9.20
C THR A 94 9.63 7.50 -10.64
N GLU A 95 10.12 6.70 -11.58
CA GLU A 95 10.09 7.01 -13.02
C GLU A 95 8.66 7.13 -13.54
N TYR A 96 7.76 6.23 -13.13
CA TYR A 96 6.35 6.28 -13.50
C TYR A 96 5.66 7.56 -13.00
N MET A 97 5.88 7.95 -11.73
CA MET A 97 5.22 9.11 -11.11
C MET A 97 5.76 10.45 -11.65
N ASN A 98 7.00 10.48 -12.12
CA ASN A 98 7.63 11.68 -12.68
C ASN A 98 7.65 11.68 -14.23
N GLY A 99 7.11 10.64 -14.86
CA GLY A 99 7.09 10.50 -16.31
C GLY A 99 6.12 11.49 -16.97
N GLU A 100 6.43 11.86 -18.22
CA GLU A 100 5.51 12.66 -19.04
C GLU A 100 4.24 11.84 -19.33
N THR A 101 3.08 12.39 -18.96
CA THR A 101 1.79 11.72 -19.19
C THR A 101 1.24 12.04 -20.59
N TRP A 102 0.25 11.27 -21.04
CA TRP A 102 -0.48 11.58 -22.27
C TRP A 102 -1.06 13.00 -22.28
N PHE A 103 -1.55 13.49 -21.14
CA PHE A 103 -2.12 14.82 -21.02
C PHE A 103 -1.06 15.91 -21.21
N ASP A 104 0.12 15.74 -20.60
CA ASP A 104 1.23 16.70 -20.74
C ASP A 104 1.66 16.85 -22.20
N ARG A 105 1.73 15.72 -22.93
CA ARG A 105 2.11 15.72 -24.35
C ARG A 105 1.04 16.31 -25.26
N THR A 106 -0.24 16.08 -24.95
CA THR A 106 -1.36 16.52 -25.81
C THR A 106 -1.75 17.98 -25.55
N PHE A 107 -1.60 18.44 -24.30
CA PHE A 107 -1.96 19.78 -23.84
C PHE A 107 -0.81 20.42 -23.03
N PRO A 108 0.29 20.80 -23.70
CA PRO A 108 1.48 21.29 -23.02
C PRO A 108 1.21 22.61 -22.26
N GLY A 109 1.59 22.64 -20.98
CA GLY A 109 1.43 23.81 -20.10
C GLY A 109 0.04 23.95 -19.45
N GLU A 110 -0.90 23.07 -19.79
CA GLU A 110 -2.30 23.19 -19.35
C GLU A 110 -2.62 22.49 -18.02
N ARG A 111 -1.72 21.66 -17.50
CA ARG A 111 -1.92 20.90 -16.26
C ARG A 111 -2.20 21.81 -15.05
N ALA A 112 -1.52 22.95 -14.95
CA ALA A 112 -1.61 23.82 -13.78
C ALA A 112 -2.94 24.62 -13.72
N THR A 113 -3.60 24.79 -14.87
CA THR A 113 -4.80 25.63 -15.00
C THR A 113 -6.08 24.84 -15.18
N ASN A 114 -5.98 23.54 -15.49
CA ASN A 114 -7.13 22.67 -15.70
C ASN A 114 -7.34 21.71 -14.53
N GLN A 115 -8.55 21.71 -13.98
CA GLN A 115 -8.98 20.79 -12.92
C GLN A 115 -9.93 19.75 -13.51
N VAL A 116 -9.76 18.49 -13.09
CA VAL A 116 -10.61 17.38 -13.50
C VAL A 116 -11.36 16.86 -12.29
N ALA A 117 -12.68 16.80 -12.38
CA ALA A 117 -13.53 16.16 -11.39
C ALA A 117 -14.05 14.83 -11.97
N TYR A 118 -13.70 13.72 -11.31
CA TYR A 118 -14.16 12.39 -11.70
C TYR A 118 -15.26 11.93 -10.75
N PHE A 119 -16.47 11.75 -11.28
CA PHE A 119 -17.64 11.31 -10.51
C PHE A 119 -17.94 9.84 -10.80
N CYS A 120 -18.08 9.06 -9.73
CA CYS A 120 -18.56 7.69 -9.78
C CYS A 120 -19.46 7.43 -8.58
N ALA A 121 -20.40 6.48 -8.70
CA ALA A 121 -21.21 6.04 -7.58
C ALA A 121 -20.38 5.29 -6.54
N GLU A 122 -19.42 4.46 -7.01
CA GLU A 122 -18.55 3.64 -6.16
C GLU A 122 -17.16 3.49 -6.79
N PHE A 123 -16.13 3.32 -5.96
CA PHE A 123 -14.76 3.06 -6.40
C PHE A 123 -14.24 1.77 -5.76
N GLY A 124 -14.08 0.71 -6.54
CA GLY A 124 -13.44 -0.53 -6.11
C GLY A 124 -11.97 -0.51 -6.50
N ILE A 125 -11.08 -0.12 -5.58
CA ILE A 125 -9.63 -0.07 -5.85
C ILE A 125 -8.97 -1.39 -5.42
N ASN A 126 -9.04 -1.71 -4.13
CA ASN A 126 -8.51 -2.93 -3.57
C ASN A 126 -9.23 -3.23 -2.24
N GLU A 127 -9.30 -4.50 -1.85
CA GLU A 127 -9.92 -4.96 -0.60
C GLU A 127 -9.33 -4.30 0.65
N CYS A 128 -8.07 -3.89 0.63
CA CYS A 128 -7.43 -3.21 1.75
C CYS A 128 -7.90 -1.76 1.96
N LEU A 129 -8.67 -1.17 1.04
CA LEU A 129 -9.17 0.20 1.14
C LEU A 129 -10.66 0.22 1.54
N PRO A 130 -11.00 0.47 2.82
CA PRO A 130 -12.37 0.41 3.31
C PRO A 130 -13.16 1.68 2.97
N ILE A 131 -13.27 2.02 1.69
CA ILE A 131 -14.09 3.16 1.19
C ILE A 131 -15.51 2.74 0.82
N TYR A 132 -15.86 1.47 1.09
CA TYR A 132 -17.17 0.93 0.82
C TYR A 132 -18.10 1.10 2.03
N SER A 133 -19.25 1.75 1.82
CA SER A 133 -20.21 2.09 2.89
C SER A 133 -21.47 1.21 2.91
N GLY A 134 -21.56 0.14 2.08
CA GLY A 134 -22.83 -0.49 1.71
C GLY A 134 -23.06 -1.97 2.10
N GLY A 135 -22.12 -2.66 2.73
CA GLY A 135 -22.26 -4.08 3.11
C GLY A 135 -22.44 -5.15 2.00
N LEU A 136 -22.49 -4.81 0.70
CA LEU A 136 -22.63 -5.78 -0.42
C LEU A 136 -21.32 -6.36 -0.97
N GLY A 137 -20.16 -6.02 -0.41
CA GLY A 137 -18.86 -6.57 -0.82
C GLY A 137 -18.28 -5.96 -2.10
N VAL A 138 -17.02 -6.28 -2.39
CA VAL A 138 -16.24 -5.80 -3.55
C VAL A 138 -16.61 -6.62 -4.79
N LEU A 139 -17.87 -6.57 -5.22
CA LEU A 139 -18.31 -7.24 -6.45
C LEU A 139 -19.43 -6.43 -7.10
N ALA A 140 -19.11 -5.80 -8.24
CA ALA A 140 -20.06 -5.57 -9.32
C ALA A 140 -19.76 -6.58 -10.43
#